data_AF-A0A1Z8QLP2-F1
#
_entry.id   AF-A0A1Z8QLP2-F1
#
_cell.length_a   1.000
_cell.length_b   1.000
_cell.length_c   1.000
_cell.angle_alpha   90.00
_cell.angle_beta   90.00
_cell.angle_gamma   90.00
#
_symmetry.space_group_name_H-M   'P 1'
#
loop_
_entity.id
_entity.type
_entity.pdbx_description
1 polymer ?
#
loop_
_entity_poly.entity_id
_entity_poly.type
_entity_poly.pdbx_seq_one_letter_code
_entity_poly.pdbx_strand_id
1 'polypeptide(L)'
;MRERLKKKIKSLNYLAMRILLWLFRIIIFSFVLLFAFNNTNLVNLNLFLGVTNFTLQGPLIVWLLIAFIAGILLTLVFLFPIIVRYWRTSNRNAD
;
A
#
# COMPACT_ATOMS: atom_id res chain seq x y z
N MET A 1 -3.57 26.39 -31.59
CA MET A 1 -4.34 25.12 -31.48
C MET A 1 -3.45 23.87 -31.51
N ARG A 2 -2.52 23.71 -32.47
CA ARG A 2 -1.65 22.52 -32.62
C ARG A 2 -0.77 22.19 -31.41
N GLU A 3 -0.24 23.19 -30.70
CA GLU A 3 0.60 22.96 -29.52
C GLU A 3 -0.15 22.36 -28.32
N ARG A 4 -1.44 22.68 -28.16
CA ARG A 4 -2.29 22.05 -27.13
C ARG A 4 -2.49 20.55 -27.40
N LEU A 5 -2.60 20.18 -28.67
CA LEU A 5 -2.74 18.79 -29.11
C LEU A 5 -1.47 17.98 -28.82
N LYS A 6 -0.29 18.51 -29.18
CA LYS A 6 1.00 17.86 -28.88
C LYS A 6 1.21 17.65 -27.38
N LYS A 7 0.90 18.66 -26.56
CA LYS A 7 1.02 18.56 -25.10
C LYS A 7 0.08 17.49 -24.53
N LYS A 8 -1.17 17.41 -25.04
CA LYS A 8 -2.13 16.39 -24.61
C LYS A 8 -1.66 14.98 -24.98
N ILE A 9 -1.20 14.76 -26.21
CA ILE A 9 -0.65 13.47 -26.67
C ILE A 9 0.54 13.05 -25.81
N LYS A 10 1.48 13.98 -25.57
CA LYS A 10 2.64 13.73 -24.71
C LYS A 10 2.20 13.33 -23.30
N SER A 11 1.23 14.04 -22.70
CA SER A 11 0.69 13.68 -21.38
C SER A 11 -0.01 12.32 -21.34
N LEU A 12 -0.75 11.95 -22.40
CA LEU A 12 -1.39 10.64 -22.51
C LEU A 12 -0.35 9.53 -22.57
N ASN A 13 0.72 9.70 -23.32
CA ASN A 13 1.82 8.73 -23.39
C ASN A 13 2.55 8.60 -22.05
N TYR A 14 2.77 9.70 -21.31
CA TYR A 14 3.33 9.62 -19.96
C TYR A 14 2.43 8.84 -19.00
N LEU A 15 1.11 9.06 -19.06
CA LEU A 15 0.16 8.31 -18.24
C LEU A 15 0.20 6.82 -18.61
N ALA A 16 0.21 6.49 -19.91
CA ALA A 16 0.31 5.10 -20.38
C ALA A 16 1.59 4.41 -19.90
N MET A 17 2.76 5.06 -20.05
CA MET A 17 4.03 4.52 -19.55
C MET A 17 4.03 4.35 -18.03
N ARG A 18 3.47 5.31 -17.29
CA ARG A 18 3.37 5.23 -15.83
C ARG A 18 2.48 4.08 -15.38
N ILE A 19 1.35 3.87 -16.05
CA ILE A 19 0.44 2.74 -15.76
C ILE A 19 1.13 1.42 -16.08
N LEU A 20 1.82 1.32 -17.22
CA LEU A 20 2.55 0.12 -17.61
C LEU A 20 3.63 -0.24 -16.58
N LEU A 21 4.43 0.74 -16.14
CA LEU A 21 5.43 0.55 -15.09
C LEU A 21 4.80 0.13 -13.75
N TRP A 22 3.63 0.69 -13.41
CA TRP A 22 2.90 0.29 -12.22
C TRP A 22 2.40 -1.15 -12.29
N LEU A 23 1.83 -1.56 -13.43
CA LEU A 23 1.41 -2.94 -13.66
C LEU A 23 2.58 -3.91 -13.59
N PHE A 24 3.70 -3.57 -14.22
CA PHE A 24 4.92 -4.38 -14.16
C PHE A 24 5.43 -4.56 -12.72
N ARG A 25 5.42 -3.49 -11.91
CA ARG A 25 5.75 -3.55 -10.48
C ARG A 25 4.82 -4.47 -9.72
N ILE A 26 3.51 -4.41 -9.98
CA ILE A 26 2.51 -5.30 -9.35
C ILE A 26 2.79 -6.75 -9.73
N ILE A 27 3.09 -7.04 -11.01
CA ILE A 27 3.39 -8.40 -11.48
C ILE A 27 4.62 -8.95 -10.76
N ILE A 28 5.72 -8.20 -10.74
CA ILE A 28 6.96 -8.62 -10.04
C ILE A 28 6.68 -8.83 -8.56
N PHE A 29 6.00 -7.88 -7.92
CA PHE A 29 5.70 -7.96 -6.50
C PHE A 29 4.87 -9.20 -6.18
N SER A 30 3.80 -9.46 -6.93
CA SER A 30 2.96 -10.65 -6.77
C SER A 30 3.76 -11.94 -6.99
N PHE A 31 4.64 -11.98 -7.98
CA PHE A 31 5.50 -13.14 -8.23
C PHE A 31 6.41 -13.43 -7.03
N VAL A 32 7.12 -12.42 -6.53
CA VAL A 32 8.00 -12.56 -5.36
C VAL A 32 7.20 -12.89 -4.10
N LEU A 33 6.01 -12.31 -3.93
CA LEU A 33 5.14 -12.57 -2.78
C LEU A 33 4.63 -14.02 -2.76
N LEU A 34 4.17 -14.52 -3.90
CA LEU A 34 3.72 -15.92 -4.03
C LEU A 34 4.89 -16.89 -3.87
N PHE A 35 6.07 -16.53 -4.39
CA PHE A 35 7.28 -17.29 -4.16
C PHE A 35 7.63 -17.37 -2.67
N ALA A 36 7.60 -16.24 -1.96
CA ALA A 36 7.83 -16.20 -0.53
C ALA A 36 6.78 -17.00 0.25
N PHE A 37 5.50 -16.93 -0.16
CA PHE A 37 4.42 -17.69 0.44
C PHE A 37 4.64 -19.20 0.34
N ASN A 38 4.99 -19.70 -0.86
CA ASN A 38 5.25 -21.12 -1.09
C ASN A 38 6.52 -21.64 -0.40
N ASN A 39 7.48 -20.76 -0.10
CA ASN A 39 8.75 -21.13 0.54
C ASN A 39 8.80 -20.77 2.03
N THR A 40 7.69 -20.32 2.63
CA THR A 40 7.60 -19.97 4.04
C THR A 40 7.05 -21.13 4.85
N ASN A 41 7.66 -21.39 6.01
CA ASN A 41 7.13 -22.35 6.96
C ASN A 41 5.94 -21.80 7.74
N LEU A 42 5.06 -22.71 8.17
CA LEU A 42 3.99 -22.37 9.10
C LEU A 42 4.57 -21.97 10.45
N VAL A 43 4.06 -20.87 11.00
CA VAL A 43 4.44 -20.36 12.32
C VAL A 43 3.19 -20.31 13.19
N ASN A 44 3.37 -20.64 14.47
CA ASN A 44 2.35 -20.45 15.49
C ASN A 44 2.53 -19.05 16.08
N LEU A 45 1.55 -18.18 15.86
CA LEU A 45 1.50 -16.86 16.47
C LEU A 45 0.75 -16.91 17.79
N ASN A 46 1.48 -16.60 18.85
CA ASN A 46 0.92 -16.36 20.17
C ASN A 46 0.59 -14.88 20.29
N LEU A 47 -0.70 -14.53 20.26
CA LEU A 47 -1.14 -13.14 20.32
C LEU A 47 -0.95 -12.51 21.71
N PHE A 48 -0.95 -13.34 22.75
CA PHE A 48 -0.84 -12.91 24.13
C PHE A 48 0.33 -13.60 24.82
N LEU A 49 1.10 -12.83 25.58
CA LEU A 49 2.19 -13.33 26.41
C LEU A 49 1.63 -14.29 27.46
N GLY A 50 2.06 -15.55 27.43
CA GLY A 50 1.69 -16.57 28.42
C GLY A 50 0.36 -17.29 28.21
N VAL A 51 -0.45 -16.93 27.21
CA VAL A 51 -1.72 -17.63 26.88
C VAL A 51 -1.51 -18.51 25.65
N THR A 52 -1.19 -19.78 25.88
CA THR A 52 -0.88 -20.78 24.84
C THR A 52 -2.11 -21.31 24.10
N ASN A 53 -3.31 -20.94 24.52
CA ASN A 53 -4.55 -21.52 24.00
C ASN A 53 -5.05 -20.77 22.75
N PHE A 54 -4.52 -19.56 22.53
CA PHE A 54 -4.90 -18.66 21.44
C PHE A 54 -3.75 -18.54 20.45
N THR A 55 -3.47 -19.64 19.75
CA THR A 55 -2.44 -19.69 18.71
C THR A 55 -3.07 -19.64 17.33
N LEU A 56 -2.61 -18.72 16.49
CA LEU A 56 -2.98 -18.69 15.08
C LEU A 56 -1.86 -19.32 14.26
N GLN A 57 -2.15 -20.43 13.60
CA GLN A 57 -1.21 -21.08 12.70
C GLN A 57 -1.39 -20.55 11.28
N GLY A 58 -0.28 -20.16 10.65
CA GLY A 58 -0.29 -19.78 9.25
C GLY A 58 1.08 -19.36 8.75
N PRO A 59 1.21 -19.08 7.44
CA PRO A 59 2.47 -18.63 6.86
C PRO A 59 2.89 -17.29 7.43
N LEU A 60 4.14 -17.20 7.93
CA LEU A 60 4.66 -15.98 8.56
C LEU A 60 4.48 -14.72 7.71
N ILE A 61 4.70 -14.84 6.39
CA ILE A 61 4.59 -13.73 5.44
C ILE A 61 3.19 -13.10 5.44
N VAL A 62 2.13 -13.90 5.59
CA VAL A 62 0.74 -13.41 5.63
C VAL A 62 0.49 -12.62 6.88
N TRP A 63 0.97 -13.12 8.02
CA TRP A 63 0.82 -12.42 9.29
C TRP A 63 1.57 -11.09 9.32
N LEU A 64 2.77 -11.05 8.77
CA LEU A 64 3.53 -9.81 8.60
C LEU A 64 2.79 -8.81 7.71
N LEU A 65 2.19 -9.28 6.61
CA LEU A 65 1.40 -8.42 5.72
C LEU A 65 0.17 -7.85 6.44
N ILE A 66 -0.57 -8.66 7.20
CA ILE A 66 -1.72 -8.22 8.00
C ILE A 66 -1.29 -7.18 9.03
N ALA A 67 -0.21 -7.43 9.77
CA ALA A 67 0.31 -6.52 10.78
C ALA A 67 0.76 -5.18 10.16
N PHE A 68 1.40 -5.23 8.99
CA PHE A 68 1.82 -4.06 8.24
C PHE A 68 0.62 -3.21 7.78
N ILE A 69 -0.41 -3.86 7.21
CA ILE A 69 -1.66 -3.18 6.81
C ILE A 69 -2.35 -2.55 8.02
N ALA A 70 -2.43 -3.28 9.15
CA ALA A 70 -3.00 -2.76 10.39
C ALA A 70 -2.24 -1.52 10.89
N GLY A 71 -0.90 -1.52 10.81
CA GLY A 71 -0.07 -0.36 11.15
C GLY A 71 -0.32 0.85 10.24
N ILE A 72 -0.50 0.65 8.94
CA ILE A 72 -0.88 1.73 8.00
C ILE A 72 -2.24 2.31 8.36
N LEU A 73 -3.24 1.47 8.58
CA LEU A 73 -4.60 1.92 8.96
C LEU A 73 -4.57 2.69 10.27
N LEU A 74 -3.87 2.18 11.27
CA LEU A 74 -3.69 2.85 12.54
C LEU A 74 -3.03 4.23 12.34
N THR A 75 -1.93 4.29 11.59
CA THR A 75 -1.25 5.55 11.26
C THR A 75 -2.19 6.54 10.56
N LEU A 76 -3.00 6.08 9.62
CA LEU A 76 -3.99 6.93 8.93
C LEU A 76 -5.05 7.48 9.88
N VAL A 77 -5.56 6.66 10.81
CA VAL A 77 -6.51 7.10 11.84
C VAL A 77 -5.89 8.16 12.75
N PHE A 78 -4.65 7.94 13.20
CA PHE A 78 -3.93 8.91 14.03
C PHE A 78 -3.60 10.21 13.30
N LEU A 79 -3.26 10.15 12.01
CA LEU A 79 -2.94 11.32 11.19
C LEU A 79 -4.19 12.02 10.63
N PHE A 80 -5.36 11.40 10.68
CA PHE A 80 -6.61 11.93 10.16
C PHE A 80 -6.88 13.39 10.53
N PRO A 81 -6.81 13.82 11.82
CA PRO A 81 -7.08 15.22 12.18
C PRO A 81 -6.06 16.21 11.59
N ILE A 82 -4.79 15.80 11.45
CA ILE A 82 -3.73 16.63 10.86
C ILE A 82 -3.99 16.81 9.37
N ILE A 83 -4.34 15.73 8.67
CA ILE A 83 -4.72 15.74 7.27
C ILE A 83 -5.93 16.69 7.10
N VAL A 84 -7.03 16.49 7.84
CA VAL A 84 -8.21 17.35 7.72
C VAL A 84 -7.92 18.83 8.01
N ARG A 85 -7.00 19.15 8.94
CA ARG A 85 -6.56 20.54 9.19
C ARG A 85 -5.79 21.10 8.01
N TYR A 86 -4.83 20.36 7.47
CA TYR A 86 -4.00 20.76 6.34
C TYR A 86 -4.82 21.09 5.10
N TRP A 87 -5.81 20.24 4.78
CA TRP A 87 -6.71 20.47 3.64
C TRP A 87 -7.54 21.75 3.81
N ARG A 88 -8.02 22.04 5.04
CA ARG A 88 -8.76 23.27 5.34
C ARG A 88 -7.90 24.53 5.23
N THR A 89 -6.66 24.50 5.71
CA THR A 89 -5.75 25.66 5.61
C THR A 89 -5.28 25.91 4.19
N SER A 90 -5.04 24.85 3.41
CA SER A 90 -4.65 24.98 1.99
C SER A 90 -5.71 25.69 1.16
N ASN A 91 -7.00 25.50 1.47
CA ASN A 91 -8.10 26.11 0.73
C ASN A 91 -8.39 27.57 1.15
N ARG A 92 -7.79 28.06 2.24
CA ARG A 92 -7.93 29.46 2.69
C ARG A 92 -6.85 30.40 2.18
N ASN A 93 -5.71 29.85 1.74
CA ASN A 93 -4.59 30.63 1.20
C ASN A 93 -4.60 30.72 -0.34
N ALA A 94 -5.64 30.17 -0.97
CA ALA A 94 -5.84 30.21 -2.42
C ALA A 94 -6.87 31.27 -2.87
N ASP A 95 -7.48 31.96 -1.89
CA ASP A 95 -8.31 33.16 -2.06
C ASP A 95 -7.47 34.42 -1.73
#